data_AF-A0A7K2MZZ2-F1
#
_entry.id   AF-A0A7K2MZZ2-F1
#
_cell.length_a   1.000
_cell.length_b   1.000
_cell.length_c   1.000
_cell.angle_alpha   90.00
_cell.angle_beta   90.00
_cell.angle_gamma   90.00
#
_symmetry.space_group_name_H-M   'P 1'
#
loop_
_entity.id
_entity.type
_entity.pdbx_description
1 polymer ?
#
loop_
_entity_poly.entity_id
_entity_poly.type
_entity_poly.pdbx_seq_one_letter_code
_entity_poly.pdbx_strand_id
1 'polypeptide(L)'
;MVSAGAVAVLMLATGCMWQQQTLARADVAGTWSGDDAGTLRVNADGTVVVTDLAVYDHDGDKVSECSGTGEWGVYPDDGAAKRFSTTVCDGNPWEFGGSKEHPKMRRSVGDPDDGNFQTLSREEEKPPGAVPTG
;
A
#
# COMPACT_ATOMS: atom_id res chain seq x y z
N MET A 1 1.90 20.00 -51.82
CA MET A 1 2.25 21.02 -50.80
C MET A 1 1.79 20.45 -49.47
N VAL A 2 2.72 20.14 -48.57
CA VAL A 2 2.45 19.35 -47.35
C VAL A 2 1.91 20.28 -46.26
N SER A 3 0.83 19.83 -45.66
CA SER A 3 0.02 20.42 -44.61
C SER A 3 0.82 20.75 -43.34
N ALA A 4 0.44 21.83 -42.65
CA ALA A 4 0.85 22.08 -41.27
C ALA A 4 -0.39 22.37 -40.42
N GLY A 5 -0.88 21.34 -39.73
CA GLY A 5 -1.85 21.49 -38.66
C GLY A 5 -1.11 21.32 -37.32
N ALA A 6 -1.01 22.39 -36.54
CA ALA A 6 -0.44 22.33 -35.21
C ALA A 6 -1.43 21.60 -34.26
N VAL A 7 -1.03 20.45 -33.74
CA VAL A 7 -1.76 19.77 -32.66
C VAL A 7 -1.26 20.35 -31.35
N ALA A 8 -2.10 21.14 -30.69
CA ALA A 8 -1.87 21.58 -29.32
C ALA A 8 -2.26 20.44 -28.38
N VAL A 9 -1.26 19.82 -27.73
CA VAL A 9 -1.49 18.85 -26.65
C VAL A 9 -1.56 19.63 -25.35
N LEU A 10 -2.77 19.75 -24.79
CA LEU A 10 -3.00 20.24 -23.43
C LEU A 10 -2.62 19.14 -22.44
N MET A 11 -1.45 19.24 -21.81
CA MET A 11 -1.10 18.37 -20.69
C MET A 11 -1.85 18.84 -19.44
N LEU A 12 -2.89 18.11 -19.05
CA LEU A 12 -3.55 18.29 -17.76
C LEU A 12 -2.62 17.75 -16.67
N ALA A 13 -1.93 18.66 -15.98
CA ALA A 13 -1.26 18.35 -14.72
C ALA A 13 -2.31 18.19 -13.61
N THR A 14 -3.07 17.09 -13.63
CA THR A 14 -3.77 16.64 -12.43
C THR A 14 -2.71 16.20 -11.44
N GLY A 15 -2.49 17.00 -10.39
CA GLY A 15 -1.68 16.60 -9.24
C GLY A 15 -2.09 15.18 -8.82
N CYS A 16 -1.12 14.35 -8.43
CA CYS A 16 -1.29 12.94 -8.10
C CYS A 16 -2.27 12.73 -6.94
N MET A 17 -3.58 12.84 -7.22
CA MET A 17 -4.63 12.48 -6.29
C MET A 17 -4.53 10.98 -6.04
N TRP A 18 -4.68 10.56 -4.79
CA TRP A 18 -4.73 9.15 -4.45
C TRP A 18 -5.89 8.50 -5.21
N GLN A 19 -5.54 7.54 -6.07
CA GLN A 19 -6.53 6.75 -6.79
C GLN A 19 -6.71 5.42 -6.07
N GLN A 20 -7.80 5.30 -5.31
CA GLN A 20 -8.13 4.06 -4.64
C GLN A 20 -8.24 2.92 -5.65
N GLN A 21 -7.60 1.80 -5.36
CA GLN A 21 -7.64 0.57 -6.14
C GLN A 21 -8.31 -0.54 -5.35
N THR A 22 -8.58 -1.65 -6.03
CA THR A 22 -8.99 -2.89 -5.39
C THR A 22 -8.01 -3.99 -5.75
N LEU A 23 -7.74 -4.89 -4.81
CA LEU A 23 -6.90 -6.07 -5.03
C LEU A 23 -7.73 -7.34 -4.83
N ALA A 24 -7.43 -8.42 -5.55
CA ALA A 24 -7.97 -9.72 -5.17
C ALA A 24 -7.30 -10.15 -3.86
N ARG A 25 -7.99 -10.94 -3.02
CA ARG A 25 -7.44 -11.42 -1.75
C ARG A 25 -6.06 -12.10 -1.92
N ALA A 26 -5.89 -12.87 -2.99
CA ALA A 26 -4.63 -13.54 -3.32
C ALA A 26 -3.48 -12.55 -3.61
N ASP A 27 -3.78 -11.37 -4.17
CA ASP A 27 -2.78 -10.36 -4.54
C ASP A 27 -2.32 -9.51 -3.34
N VAL A 28 -3.03 -9.61 -2.20
CA VAL A 28 -2.66 -8.92 -0.95
C VAL A 28 -1.47 -9.60 -0.26
N ALA A 29 -1.30 -10.91 -0.47
CA ALA A 29 -0.15 -11.65 0.06
C ALA A 29 1.17 -11.11 -0.52
N GLY A 30 2.20 -11.04 0.32
CA GLY A 30 3.50 -10.46 -0.01
C GLY A 30 4.07 -9.63 1.14
N THR A 31 5.21 -8.99 0.87
CA THR A 31 5.81 -8.03 1.80
C THR A 31 5.41 -6.62 1.40
N TRP A 32 5.00 -5.82 2.38
CA TRP A 32 4.68 -4.41 2.25
C TRP A 32 5.58 -3.61 3.18
N SER A 33 6.28 -2.62 2.65
CA SER A 33 7.24 -1.83 3.44
C SER A 33 7.17 -0.34 3.09
N GLY A 34 7.57 0.49 4.05
CA GLY A 34 7.74 1.93 3.86
C GLY A 34 8.90 2.39 4.72
N ASP A 35 9.71 3.30 4.21
CA ASP A 35 11.05 3.60 4.73
C ASP A 35 11.08 3.86 6.25
N ASP A 36 10.17 4.69 6.76
CA ASP A 36 10.03 4.98 8.19
C ASP A 36 8.77 4.36 8.82
N ALA A 37 7.99 3.64 8.01
CA ALA A 37 6.67 3.15 8.37
C ALA A 37 6.68 1.72 8.92
N GLY A 38 7.71 0.92 8.64
CA GLY A 38 7.82 -0.48 9.04
C GLY A 38 7.44 -1.48 7.95
N THR A 39 7.31 -2.75 8.31
CA THR A 39 7.09 -3.87 7.36
C THR A 39 5.95 -4.80 7.79
N LEU A 40 5.12 -5.18 6.82
CA LEU A 40 4.08 -6.21 6.94
C LEU A 40 4.39 -7.35 5.98
N ARG A 41 4.61 -8.55 6.51
CA ARG A 41 4.65 -9.79 5.72
C ARG A 41 3.30 -10.49 5.83
N VAL A 42 2.51 -10.39 4.77
CA VAL A 42 1.18 -10.98 4.65
C VAL A 42 1.29 -12.34 3.99
N ASN A 43 0.98 -13.40 4.73
CA ASN A 43 1.06 -14.77 4.22
C ASN A 43 -0.29 -15.22 3.66
N ALA A 44 -0.25 -16.05 2.61
CA ALA A 44 -1.46 -16.56 1.96
C ALA A 44 -2.33 -17.46 2.85
N ASP A 45 -1.77 -17.99 3.95
CA ASP A 45 -2.46 -18.83 4.93
C ASP A 45 -3.35 -18.04 5.91
N GLY A 46 -3.40 -16.71 5.79
CA GLY A 46 -4.18 -15.84 6.68
C GLY A 46 -3.39 -15.23 7.83
N THR A 47 -2.10 -15.55 7.96
CA THR A 47 -1.22 -14.96 8.99
C THR A 47 -0.51 -13.71 8.49
N VAL A 48 -0.20 -12.79 9.41
CA VAL A 48 0.60 -11.59 9.13
C VAL A 48 1.69 -11.43 10.19
N VAL A 49 2.89 -11.10 9.75
CA VAL A 49 4.00 -10.71 10.62
C VAL A 49 4.27 -9.22 10.44
N VAL A 50 4.22 -8.47 11.53
CA VAL A 50 4.44 -7.03 11.56
C VAL A 50 5.78 -6.76 12.24
N THR A 51 6.61 -5.94 11.62
CA THR A 51 7.93 -5.53 12.14
C THR A 51 8.05 -4.02 12.10
N ASP A 52 8.28 -3.43 13.27
CA ASP A 52 8.57 -2.02 13.52
C ASP A 52 7.58 -1.07 12.84
N LEU A 53 6.29 -1.44 12.85
CA LEU A 53 5.23 -0.63 12.27
C LEU A 53 5.06 0.65 13.08
N ALA A 54 5.27 1.80 12.44
CA ALA A 54 5.15 3.08 13.09
C ALA A 54 3.72 3.29 13.65
N VAL A 55 3.67 3.78 14.89
CA VAL A 55 2.47 4.16 15.61
C VAL A 55 2.49 5.68 15.81
N TYR A 56 1.36 6.31 15.52
CA TYR A 56 1.21 7.76 15.52
C TYR A 56 0.20 8.18 16.59
N ASP A 57 0.41 9.35 17.19
CA ASP A 57 -0.57 9.98 18.07
C ASP A 57 -1.60 10.81 17.29
N HIS A 58 -2.39 11.61 17.99
CA HIS A 58 -3.43 12.46 17.40
C HIS A 58 -2.85 13.63 16.60
N ASP A 59 -1.66 14.13 16.95
CA ASP A 59 -1.00 15.22 16.24
C ASP A 59 -0.31 14.71 14.95
N GLY A 60 -0.27 13.39 14.75
CA GLY A 60 0.36 12.76 13.59
C GLY A 60 1.86 12.52 13.78
N ASP A 61 2.37 12.66 15.00
CA ASP A 61 3.75 12.39 15.34
C ASP A 61 3.96 10.89 15.59
N LYS A 62 5.08 10.35 15.09
CA LYS A 62 5.47 8.96 15.40
C LYS A 62 5.92 8.88 16.86
N VAL A 63 5.18 8.13 17.67
CA VAL A 63 5.42 8.01 19.11
C VAL A 63 5.98 6.66 19.54
N SER A 64 5.80 5.62 18.74
CA SER A 64 6.32 4.29 19.02
C SER A 64 6.33 3.40 17.76
N GLU A 65 6.72 2.15 17.94
CA GLU A 65 6.71 1.10 16.92
C GLU A 65 6.04 -0.15 17.50
N CYS A 66 5.37 -0.91 16.64
CA CYS A 66 4.70 -2.15 17.00
C CYS A 66 5.19 -3.32 16.14
N SER A 67 5.43 -4.45 16.79
CA SER A 67 5.87 -5.70 16.17
C SER A 67 5.08 -6.87 16.73
N GLY A 68 4.78 -7.87 15.90
CA GLY A 68 4.07 -9.06 16.35
C GLY A 68 3.57 -9.96 15.22
N THR A 69 2.82 -10.99 15.57
CA THR A 69 2.19 -11.92 14.63
C THR A 69 0.71 -12.00 14.94
N GLY A 70 -0.10 -11.99 13.90
CA GLY A 70 -1.55 -12.11 14.01
C GLY A 70 -2.17 -12.66 12.74
N GLU A 71 -3.44 -12.37 12.56
CA GLU A 71 -4.22 -12.71 11.39
C GLU A 71 -4.52 -11.46 10.59
N TRP A 72 -4.84 -11.62 9.32
CA TRP A 72 -5.29 -10.52 8.48
C TRP A 72 -6.61 -10.82 7.78
N GLY A 73 -7.30 -9.74 7.44
CA GLY A 73 -8.56 -9.76 6.71
C GLY A 73 -8.63 -8.66 5.67
N VAL A 74 -9.59 -8.80 4.77
CA VAL A 74 -9.88 -7.82 3.72
C VAL A 74 -11.37 -7.51 3.68
N TYR A 75 -11.70 -6.33 3.14
CA TYR A 75 -13.09 -5.95 2.91
C TYR A 75 -13.28 -5.25 1.56
N PRO A 76 -14.29 -5.62 0.75
CA PRO A 76 -15.11 -6.83 0.90
C PRO A 76 -14.27 -8.10 0.75
N ASP A 77 -14.67 -9.20 1.41
CA ASP A 77 -13.94 -10.48 1.38
C ASP A 77 -14.46 -11.46 0.31
N ASP A 78 -15.59 -11.14 -0.30
CA ASP A 78 -16.25 -11.92 -1.35
C ASP A 78 -15.98 -11.38 -2.76
N GLY A 79 -14.95 -10.54 -2.92
CA GLY A 79 -14.63 -9.92 -4.20
C GLY A 79 -13.32 -9.14 -4.20
N ALA A 80 -13.29 -8.05 -4.98
CA ALA A 80 -12.13 -7.18 -5.05
C ALA A 80 -12.06 -6.31 -3.78
N ALA A 81 -11.08 -6.59 -2.94
CA ALA A 81 -10.87 -5.95 -1.65
C ALA A 81 -10.48 -4.48 -1.83
N LYS A 82 -11.10 -3.62 -1.02
CA LYS A 82 -10.79 -2.18 -0.93
C LYS A 82 -9.92 -1.88 0.28
N ARG A 83 -10.12 -2.66 1.35
CA ARG A 83 -9.49 -2.44 2.66
C ARG A 83 -8.80 -3.70 3.17
N PHE A 84 -7.78 -3.50 4.00
CA PHE A 84 -7.01 -4.54 4.69
C PHE A 84 -6.86 -4.18 6.17
N SER A 85 -6.91 -5.19 7.04
CA SER A 85 -6.73 -5.03 8.49
C SER A 85 -5.99 -6.21 9.08
N THR A 86 -5.32 -5.98 10.21
CA THR A 86 -4.57 -6.97 10.98
C THR A 86 -5.17 -7.09 12.38
N THR A 87 -5.06 -8.26 13.02
CA THR A 87 -5.44 -8.45 14.43
C THR A 87 -4.31 -8.09 15.41
N VAL A 88 -3.19 -7.60 14.88
CA VAL A 88 -2.01 -7.13 15.61
C VAL A 88 -1.69 -5.72 15.16
N CYS A 89 -1.11 -4.91 16.05
CA CYS A 89 -0.78 -3.51 15.79
C CYS A 89 -1.99 -2.70 15.30
N ASP A 90 -3.01 -2.64 16.17
CA ASP A 90 -4.29 -1.98 15.95
C ASP A 90 -4.14 -0.57 15.33
N GLY A 91 -5.12 -0.20 14.51
CA GLY A 91 -5.19 1.11 13.89
C GLY A 91 -6.28 1.17 12.82
N ASN A 92 -6.33 2.29 12.11
CA ASN A 92 -7.25 2.45 10.99
C ASN A 92 -7.00 1.38 9.91
N PRO A 93 -8.05 0.87 9.24
CA PRO A 93 -7.89 -0.03 8.12
C PRO A 93 -7.04 0.61 7.01
N TRP A 94 -6.24 -0.22 6.34
CA TRP A 94 -5.50 0.18 5.16
C TRP A 94 -6.43 0.24 3.96
N GLU A 95 -6.21 1.20 3.08
CA GLU A 95 -6.86 1.34 1.78
C GLU A 95 -5.85 1.06 0.67
N PHE A 96 -6.26 0.32 -0.35
CA PHE A 96 -5.39 0.04 -1.50
C PHE A 96 -5.39 1.17 -2.53
N GLY A 97 -4.25 1.38 -3.18
CA GLY A 97 -4.04 2.35 -4.24
C GLY A 97 -2.78 2.07 -5.03
N GLY A 98 -2.20 3.11 -5.63
CA GLY A 98 -1.08 2.96 -6.56
C GLY A 98 -1.52 2.48 -7.94
N SER A 99 -0.61 1.84 -8.68
CA SER A 99 -0.93 1.20 -9.96
C SER A 99 -1.09 -0.31 -9.78
N LYS A 100 -1.55 -1.00 -10.83
CA LYS A 100 -1.61 -2.46 -10.82
C LYS A 100 -0.22 -3.09 -10.73
N GLU A 101 0.78 -2.50 -11.40
CA GLU A 101 2.16 -2.99 -11.33
C GLU A 101 2.85 -2.66 -10.01
N HIS A 102 2.53 -1.50 -9.41
CA HIS A 102 3.13 -1.02 -8.17
C HIS A 102 2.05 -0.66 -7.15
N PRO A 103 1.38 -1.68 -6.58
CA PRO A 103 0.33 -1.45 -5.62
C PRO A 103 0.90 -0.87 -4.33
N LYS A 104 0.10 0.00 -3.72
CA LYS A 104 0.39 0.63 -2.42
C LYS A 104 -0.81 0.46 -1.51
N MET A 105 -0.57 0.62 -0.22
CA MET A 105 -1.64 0.79 0.75
C MET A 105 -1.32 1.94 1.69
N ARG A 106 -2.36 2.63 2.16
CA ARG A 106 -2.22 3.69 3.13
C ARG A 106 -3.31 3.61 4.19
N ARG A 107 -3.06 4.12 5.39
CA ARG A 107 -4.08 4.36 6.41
C ARG A 107 -3.93 5.76 6.96
N SER A 108 -5.05 6.39 7.31
CA SER A 108 -5.03 7.70 7.98
C SER A 108 -4.40 7.58 9.36
N VAL A 109 -3.63 8.60 9.74
CA VAL A 109 -2.99 8.74 11.05
C VAL A 109 -3.17 10.18 11.55
N GLY A 110 -3.08 10.40 12.86
CA GLY A 110 -3.34 11.72 13.44
C GLY A 110 -4.78 12.19 13.29
N ASP A 111 -4.96 13.50 13.27
CA ASP A 111 -6.24 14.15 12.99
C ASP A 111 -6.68 13.88 11.54
N PRO A 112 -7.90 13.34 11.33
CA PRO A 112 -8.45 13.13 9.99
C PRO A 112 -8.52 14.38 9.10
N ASP A 113 -8.64 15.57 9.68
CA ASP A 113 -8.74 16.84 8.95
C ASP A 113 -7.40 17.28 8.35
N ASP A 114 -6.27 16.79 8.88
CA ASP A 114 -4.93 17.10 8.39
C ASP A 114 -4.52 16.29 7.17
N GLY A 115 -5.19 15.15 6.93
CA GLY A 115 -4.91 14.29 5.78
C GLY A 115 -3.53 13.62 5.85
N ASN A 116 -3.07 13.27 7.04
CA ASN A 116 -1.82 12.53 7.25
C ASN A 116 -2.02 11.03 7.00
N PHE A 117 -1.05 10.41 6.31
CA PHE A 117 -1.14 9.00 5.94
C PHE A 117 0.17 8.25 6.21
N GLN A 118 0.06 7.11 6.86
CA GLN A 118 1.09 6.08 6.82
C GLN A 118 0.91 5.29 5.52
N THR A 119 1.98 5.14 4.72
CA THR A 119 1.93 4.47 3.42
C THR A 119 2.96 3.34 3.37
N LEU A 120 2.55 2.20 2.82
CA LEU A 120 3.39 1.05 2.52
C LEU A 120 3.28 0.71 1.04
N SER A 121 4.39 0.34 0.43
CA SER A 121 4.44 -0.14 -0.96
C SER A 121 4.66 -1.65 -0.96
N ARG A 122 4.06 -2.36 -1.92
CA ARG A 122 4.37 -3.77 -2.11
C ARG A 122 5.81 -3.88 -2.59
N GLU A 123 6.60 -4.72 -1.93
CA GLU A 123 7.92 -5.06 -2.42
C GLU A 123 7.78 -5.82 -3.73
N GLU A 124 8.61 -5.48 -4.70
CA GLU A 124 8.69 -6.27 -5.92
C GLU A 124 9.22 -7.66 -5.54
N GLU A 125 8.44 -8.70 -5.81
CA GLU A 125 8.98 -10.06 -5.83
C GLU A 125 10.01 -10.11 -6.95
N LYS A 126 11.29 -9.99 -6.58
CA LYS A 126 12.39 -10.24 -7.50
C LYS A 126 12.16 -11.64 -8.10
N PRO A 127 12.00 -11.80 -9.42
CA PRO A 127 11.86 -13.10 -10.02
C PRO A 127 13.03 -13.98 -9.56
N PRO A 128 12.82 -15.26 -9.19
CA PRO A 128 13.91 -16.15 -8.86
C PRO A 128 14.91 -16.09 -9.99
N GLY A 129 16.14 -15.68 -9.66
CA GLY A 129 17.15 -15.30 -10.63
C GLY A 129 17.28 -16.36 -11.72
N ALA A 130 17.25 -15.92 -12.97
CA ALA A 130 17.68 -16.74 -14.09
C ALA A 130 19.06 -17.32 -13.72
N VAL A 131 19.13 -18.65 -13.69
CA VAL A 131 20.39 -19.39 -13.52
C VAL A 131 21.37 -18.83 -14.57
N PRO A 132 22.57 -18.35 -14.20
CA PRO A 132 23.57 -18.01 -15.19
C PRO A 132 23.94 -19.28 -15.94
N THR A 133 23.49 -19.41 -17.19
CA THR A 133 24.16 -20.28 -18.16
C THR A 133 25.40 -19.54 -18.62
N GLY A 134 26.54 -19.85 -18.01
CA GLY A 134 27.85 -19.30 -18.39
C GLY A 134 28.96 -19.84 -17.50
#